data_AF-A0A8S1PA42-F1
#
_entry.id   AF-A0A8S1PA42-F1
#
_cell.length_a   1.000
_cell.length_b   1.000
_cell.length_c   1.000
_cell.angle_alpha   90.00
_cell.angle_beta   90.00
_cell.angle_gamma   90.00
#
_symmetry.space_group_name_H-M   'P 1'
#
loop_
_entity.id
_entity.type
_entity.pdbx_description
1 polymer ?
#
loop_
_entity_poly.entity_id
_entity_poly.type
_entity_poly.pdbx_seq_one_letter_code
_entity_poly.pdbx_strand_id
1 'polypeptide(L)'
;MDNINDEEIYNDPNRIEPFVKAITRNKHLFKDKIVLDLNAGMGLLSVLASQSGAKHVFAVKANSYTSEIMKSNNIQNVTVYKENIREIELNSKVDIIIAAWMGNILFYGGCVLDVIFARDKYLNQDGFIMPDKGQLYIQSIEDSQYRNQKMKFWDSVYGINMKWMKQWVSREPLLESIKAEQLNSDEYLIYEINLQNCKQEDLSFSNQYQIKTKRQDYATGIIVWMKYSFTFTHLPIHVIMGPTKSPFWKPAILYFREEIPVNKGDKLQGSLAIKFESEELLEIKLSVHMQQYNYVSYFKLN
;
A
#
# COMPACT_ATOMS: atom_id res chain seq x y z
N MET A 1 8.98 24.51 0.05
CA MET A 1 9.20 23.71 1.26
C MET A 1 9.38 22.29 0.77
N ASP A 2 10.62 21.90 0.50
CA ASP A 2 10.94 20.51 0.15
C ASP A 2 10.76 19.72 1.46
N ASN A 3 9.75 18.83 1.47
CA ASN A 3 9.00 18.43 2.66
C ASN A 3 9.82 17.62 3.68
N ILE A 4 9.52 17.89 4.96
CA ILE A 4 9.84 17.10 6.17
C ILE A 4 9.49 15.59 6.01
N ASN A 5 8.69 15.24 5.00
CA ASN A 5 8.20 13.89 4.72
C ASN A 5 9.30 12.91 4.22
N ASP A 6 10.33 13.37 3.50
CA ASP A 6 11.36 12.46 2.97
C ASP A 6 12.22 11.87 4.11
N GLU A 7 12.57 12.66 5.13
CA GLU A 7 13.34 12.19 6.28
C GLU A 7 12.63 11.05 7.04
N GLU A 8 11.33 11.17 7.26
CA GLU A 8 10.52 10.12 7.88
C GLU A 8 10.51 8.82 7.06
N ILE A 9 10.50 8.94 5.72
CA ILE A 9 10.56 7.79 4.80
C ILE A 9 11.90 7.07 4.91
N TYR A 10 13.02 7.82 4.91
CA TYR A 10 14.35 7.22 4.97
C TYR A 10 14.73 6.69 6.35
N ASN A 11 14.16 7.25 7.42
CA ASN A 11 14.35 6.78 8.78
C ASN A 11 13.51 5.55 9.15
N ASP A 12 12.57 5.09 8.29
CA ASP A 12 11.87 3.82 8.49
C ASP A 12 12.59 2.64 7.79
N PRO A 13 13.38 1.83 8.54
CA PRO A 13 14.10 0.71 7.95
C PRO A 13 13.16 -0.33 7.35
N ASN A 14 11.93 -0.49 7.86
CA ASN A 14 10.99 -1.48 7.35
C ASN A 14 10.48 -1.12 5.96
N ARG A 15 10.46 0.17 5.63
CA ARG A 15 10.08 0.66 4.31
C ARG A 15 11.26 0.57 3.34
N ILE A 16 12.44 1.05 3.73
CA ILE A 16 13.58 1.22 2.80
C ILE A 16 14.46 -0.03 2.70
N GLU A 17 14.72 -0.75 3.78
CA GLU A 17 15.61 -1.92 3.73
C GLU A 17 15.21 -2.99 2.72
N PRO A 18 13.92 -3.31 2.50
CA PRO A 18 13.53 -4.26 1.47
C PRO A 18 14.00 -3.84 0.07
N PHE A 19 13.89 -2.55 -0.29
CA PHE A 19 14.39 -2.02 -1.56
C PHE A 19 15.92 -2.07 -1.62
N VAL A 20 16.60 -1.66 -0.54
CA VAL A 20 18.06 -1.74 -0.45
C VAL A 20 18.53 -3.17 -0.66
N LYS A 21 17.90 -4.16 0.01
CA LYS A 21 18.21 -5.58 -0.13
C LYS A 21 17.90 -6.09 -1.53
N ALA A 22 16.76 -5.70 -2.11
CA ALA A 22 16.36 -6.07 -3.46
C ALA A 22 17.40 -5.65 -4.50
N ILE A 23 17.98 -4.45 -4.36
CA ILE A 23 19.01 -3.94 -5.26
C ILE A 23 20.38 -4.54 -4.93
N THR A 24 20.88 -4.31 -3.71
CA THR A 24 22.28 -4.59 -3.35
C THR A 24 22.62 -6.08 -3.26
N ARG A 25 21.65 -6.95 -2.97
CA ARG A 25 21.86 -8.41 -2.95
C ARG A 25 21.62 -9.08 -4.30
N ASN A 26 21.11 -8.34 -5.29
CA ASN A 26 20.80 -8.87 -6.62
C ASN A 26 21.49 -8.04 -7.72
N LYS A 27 22.73 -7.58 -7.49
CA LYS A 27 23.50 -6.77 -8.45
C LYS A 27 23.58 -7.37 -9.86
N HIS A 28 23.57 -8.70 -9.95
CA HIS A 28 23.55 -9.43 -11.24
C HIS A 28 22.32 -9.09 -12.10
N LEU A 29 21.20 -8.68 -11.49
CA LEU A 29 20.02 -8.21 -12.21
C LEU A 29 20.23 -6.81 -12.79
N PHE A 30 21.00 -5.96 -12.12
CA PHE A 30 21.22 -4.56 -12.49
C PHE A 30 22.40 -4.35 -13.43
N LYS A 31 23.37 -5.26 -13.42
CA LYS A 31 24.59 -5.14 -14.22
C LYS A 31 24.26 -4.94 -15.70
N ASP A 32 24.81 -3.88 -16.28
CA ASP A 32 24.66 -3.49 -17.69
C ASP A 32 23.21 -3.17 -18.13
N LYS A 33 22.28 -2.98 -17.17
CA LYS A 33 20.87 -2.66 -17.42
C LYS A 33 20.56 -1.17 -17.39
N ILE A 34 19.51 -0.78 -18.09
CA ILE A 34 18.91 0.56 -18.00
C ILE A 34 17.76 0.52 -16.98
N VAL A 35 17.82 1.38 -15.97
CA VAL A 35 16.87 1.40 -14.85
C VAL A 35 16.06 2.69 -14.87
N LEU A 36 14.76 2.59 -14.58
CA LEU A 36 13.88 3.73 -14.33
C LEU A 36 13.47 3.73 -12.86
N ASP A 37 13.89 4.74 -12.11
CA ASP A 37 13.50 4.99 -10.72
C ASP A 37 12.36 6.02 -10.71
N LEU A 38 11.13 5.55 -10.48
CA LEU A 38 9.94 6.38 -10.45
C LEU A 38 9.71 6.96 -9.06
N ASN A 39 9.42 8.26 -8.98
CA ASN A 39 9.31 9.01 -7.74
C ASN A 39 10.59 8.92 -6.90
N ALA A 40 11.72 9.22 -7.55
CA ALA A 40 13.05 9.01 -7.00
C ALA A 40 13.31 9.80 -5.70
N GLY A 41 12.59 10.90 -5.44
CA GLY A 41 12.77 11.69 -4.22
C GLY A 41 14.20 12.22 -4.14
N MET A 42 14.96 11.86 -3.10
CA MET A 42 16.40 12.15 -2.98
C MET A 42 17.33 11.27 -3.83
N GLY A 43 16.79 10.27 -4.54
CA GLY A 43 17.52 9.41 -5.46
C GLY A 43 18.30 8.29 -4.80
N LEU A 44 17.96 7.86 -3.58
CA LEU A 44 18.63 6.74 -2.91
C LEU A 44 18.64 5.47 -3.77
N LEU A 45 17.49 5.08 -4.31
CA LEU A 45 17.38 3.86 -5.12
C LEU A 45 18.14 3.99 -6.43
N SER A 46 18.12 5.17 -7.05
CA SER A 46 18.95 5.53 -8.20
C SER A 46 20.46 5.38 -7.93
N VAL A 47 20.95 5.89 -6.80
CA VAL A 47 22.37 5.71 -6.39
C VAL A 47 22.69 4.23 -6.23
N LEU A 48 21.85 3.47 -5.53
CA LEU A 48 22.05 2.04 -5.29
C LEU A 48 22.04 1.22 -6.57
N ALA A 49 21.15 1.55 -7.52
CA ALA A 49 21.08 0.90 -8.82
C ALA A 49 22.35 1.17 -9.64
N SER A 50 22.81 2.43 -9.67
CA SER A 50 24.09 2.80 -10.30
C SER A 50 25.27 2.03 -9.70
N GLN A 51 25.41 2.04 -8.37
CA GLN A 51 26.47 1.30 -7.66
C GLN A 51 26.37 -0.22 -7.80
N SER A 52 25.19 -0.72 -8.18
CA SER A 52 24.97 -2.15 -8.45
C SER A 52 25.30 -2.55 -9.90
N GLY A 53 25.82 -1.62 -10.70
CA GLY A 53 26.33 -1.88 -12.05
C GLY A 53 25.34 -1.54 -13.16
N ALA A 54 24.26 -0.80 -12.87
CA ALA A 54 23.37 -0.30 -13.93
C ALA A 54 24.19 0.48 -14.97
N LYS A 55 23.89 0.23 -16.25
CA LYS A 55 24.48 0.98 -17.36
C LYS A 55 24.06 2.44 -17.30
N HIS A 56 22.78 2.68 -17.05
CA HIS A 56 22.20 4.02 -16.92
C HIS A 56 20.97 3.98 -16.02
N VAL A 57 20.70 5.06 -15.29
CA VAL A 57 19.48 5.20 -14.48
C VAL A 57 18.79 6.51 -14.83
N PHE A 58 17.48 6.44 -15.07
CA PHE A 58 16.61 7.61 -15.14
C PHE A 58 15.93 7.79 -13.78
N ALA A 59 16.25 8.87 -13.08
CA ALA A 59 15.62 9.26 -11.81
C ALA A 59 14.52 10.28 -12.09
N VAL A 60 13.26 9.88 -11.95
CA VAL A 60 12.09 10.70 -12.34
C VAL A 60 11.34 11.20 -11.11
N LYS A 61 10.79 12.42 -11.19
CA LYS A 61 10.22 13.15 -10.07
C LYS A 61 11.20 13.22 -8.89
N ALA A 62 12.44 13.53 -9.21
CA ALA A 62 13.53 13.73 -8.26
C ALA A 62 13.44 15.13 -7.64
N ASN A 63 13.80 15.25 -6.36
CA ASN A 63 13.78 16.52 -5.65
C ASN A 63 15.08 17.32 -5.88
N SER A 64 15.11 18.55 -5.35
CA SER A 64 16.20 19.51 -5.54
C SER A 64 17.58 19.02 -5.04
N TYR A 65 17.61 18.07 -4.08
CA TYR A 65 18.83 17.55 -3.46
C TYR A 65 19.50 16.42 -4.25
N THR A 66 18.75 15.74 -5.12
CA THR A 66 19.21 14.53 -5.82
C THR A 66 20.53 14.74 -6.55
N SER A 67 20.67 15.82 -7.32
CA SER A 67 21.90 16.08 -8.09
C SER A 67 23.14 16.24 -7.21
N GLU A 68 23.02 16.87 -6.04
CA GLU A 68 24.14 17.02 -5.10
C GLU A 68 24.48 15.69 -4.40
N ILE A 69 23.46 14.87 -4.10
CA ILE A 69 23.67 13.51 -3.57
C ILE A 69 24.39 12.63 -4.60
N MET A 70 24.02 12.70 -5.87
CA MET A 70 24.70 11.97 -6.96
C MET A 70 26.17 12.37 -7.05
N LYS A 71 26.46 13.69 -7.08
CA LYS A 71 27.84 14.19 -7.11
C LYS A 71 28.65 13.72 -5.89
N SER A 72 28.09 13.83 -4.69
CA SER A 72 28.75 13.42 -3.44
C SER A 72 29.10 11.93 -3.40
N ASN A 73 28.37 11.10 -4.15
CA ASN A 73 28.60 9.67 -4.27
C ASN A 73 29.35 9.26 -5.54
N ASN A 74 29.92 10.22 -6.29
CA ASN A 74 30.64 10.00 -7.55
C ASN A 74 29.80 9.28 -8.62
N ILE A 75 28.50 9.56 -8.66
CA ILE A 75 27.56 8.96 -9.61
C ILE A 75 27.46 9.82 -10.87
N GLN A 76 27.74 9.22 -12.03
CA GLN A 76 27.80 9.93 -13.32
C GLN A 76 26.80 9.41 -14.37
N ASN A 77 26.23 8.22 -14.17
CA ASN A 77 25.36 7.55 -15.13
C ASN A 77 23.87 7.67 -14.78
N VAL A 78 23.49 8.73 -14.06
CA VAL A 78 22.10 9.00 -13.66
C VAL A 78 21.62 10.30 -14.29
N THR A 79 20.55 10.22 -15.08
CA THR A 79 19.84 11.39 -15.60
C THR A 79 18.66 11.72 -14.70
N VAL A 80 18.58 12.96 -14.25
CA VAL A 80 17.61 13.43 -13.26
C VAL A 80 16.53 14.26 -13.94
N TYR A 81 15.27 13.90 -13.74
CA TYR A 81 14.08 14.64 -14.14
C TYR A 81 13.29 15.06 -12.91
N LYS A 82 12.83 16.31 -12.86
CA LYS A 82 12.00 16.84 -11.76
C LYS A 82 10.51 16.62 -12.02
N GLU A 83 10.17 16.50 -13.29
CA GLU A 83 8.84 16.34 -13.84
C GLU A 83 8.30 14.92 -13.62
N ASN A 84 6.99 14.74 -13.81
CA ASN A 84 6.37 13.42 -13.78
C ASN A 84 6.74 12.60 -15.03
N ILE A 85 6.73 11.25 -14.93
CA ILE A 85 7.02 10.37 -16.08
C ILE A 85 6.11 10.61 -17.29
N ARG A 86 4.89 11.12 -17.06
CA ARG A 86 3.92 11.47 -18.12
C ARG A 86 4.24 12.76 -18.87
N GLU A 87 5.13 13.58 -18.33
CA GLU A 87 5.49 14.90 -18.85
C GLU A 87 6.84 14.89 -19.60
N ILE A 88 7.54 13.74 -19.59
CA ILE A 88 8.85 13.57 -20.20
C ILE A 88 8.84 12.47 -21.26
N GLU A 89 9.78 12.56 -22.19
CA GLU A 89 10.10 11.50 -23.15
C GLU A 89 11.46 10.91 -22.81
N LEU A 90 11.49 9.59 -22.61
CA LEU A 90 12.75 8.85 -22.46
C LEU A 90 13.27 8.46 -23.85
N ASN A 91 14.55 8.74 -24.10
CA ASN A 91 15.20 8.39 -25.37
C ASN A 91 15.53 6.89 -25.51
N SER A 92 15.08 6.05 -24.57
CA SER A 92 15.37 4.62 -24.53
C SER A 92 14.26 3.86 -23.82
N LYS A 93 14.11 2.58 -24.19
CA LYS A 93 13.44 1.59 -23.35
C LYS A 93 14.31 1.26 -22.12
N VAL A 94 13.69 0.73 -21.08
CA VAL A 94 14.33 0.35 -19.82
C VAL A 94 14.13 -1.14 -19.52
N ASP A 95 15.07 -1.73 -18.81
CA ASP A 95 15.04 -3.14 -18.43
C ASP A 95 14.40 -3.35 -17.06
N ILE A 96 14.50 -2.35 -16.17
CA ILE A 96 14.00 -2.44 -14.80
C ILE A 96 13.27 -1.15 -14.45
N ILE A 97 12.06 -1.27 -13.91
CA ILE A 97 11.37 -0.17 -13.23
C ILE A 97 11.43 -0.42 -11.72
N ILE A 98 11.97 0.54 -10.96
CA ILE A 98 11.91 0.54 -9.50
C ILE A 98 10.93 1.63 -9.08
N ALA A 99 9.97 1.30 -8.22
CA ALA A 99 9.01 2.28 -7.73
C ALA A 99 8.51 1.90 -6.34
N ALA A 100 8.56 2.82 -5.38
CA ALA A 100 7.85 2.67 -4.11
C ALA A 100 6.36 3.00 -4.29
N TRP A 101 5.66 2.19 -5.10
CA TRP A 101 4.34 2.53 -5.66
C TRP A 101 3.15 2.35 -4.72
N MET A 102 3.33 1.57 -3.66
CA MET A 102 2.26 1.22 -2.74
C MET A 102 1.81 2.44 -1.94
N GLY A 103 0.50 2.49 -1.69
CA GLY A 103 -0.17 3.35 -0.73
C GLY A 103 -0.86 2.54 0.38
N ASN A 104 -1.66 3.21 1.22
CA ASN A 104 -2.58 2.49 2.11
C ASN A 104 -3.57 1.67 1.27
N ILE A 105 -3.87 0.44 1.71
CA ILE A 105 -4.69 -0.51 0.94
C ILE A 105 -4.18 -0.66 -0.52
N LEU A 106 -2.84 -0.75 -0.68
CA LEU A 106 -2.08 -0.78 -1.94
C LEU A 106 -2.10 0.51 -2.78
N PHE A 107 -3.21 1.23 -2.88
CA PHE A 107 -3.38 2.25 -3.92
C PHE A 107 -3.48 3.69 -3.38
N TYR A 108 -3.98 3.89 -2.15
CA TYR A 108 -4.25 5.23 -1.61
C TYR A 108 -2.97 5.96 -1.16
N GLY A 109 -2.67 7.11 -1.75
CA GLY A 109 -1.41 7.83 -1.61
C GLY A 109 -0.22 7.13 -2.30
N GLY A 110 -0.51 6.18 -3.21
CA GLY A 110 0.49 5.47 -4.01
C GLY A 110 0.82 6.19 -5.33
N CYS A 111 1.50 5.49 -6.23
CA CYS A 111 1.78 5.99 -7.59
C CYS A 111 1.60 4.92 -8.69
N VAL A 112 0.68 3.98 -8.48
CA VAL A 112 0.50 2.80 -9.34
C VAL A 112 0.20 3.16 -10.80
N LEU A 113 -0.48 4.28 -11.05
CA LEU A 113 -0.80 4.70 -12.41
C LEU A 113 0.44 5.11 -13.21
N ASP A 114 1.41 5.74 -12.53
CA ASP A 114 2.69 6.11 -13.13
C ASP A 114 3.52 4.87 -13.46
N VAL A 115 3.44 3.83 -12.63
CA VAL A 115 4.10 2.55 -12.92
C VAL A 115 3.48 1.85 -14.13
N ILE A 116 2.15 1.80 -14.21
CA ILE A 116 1.44 1.21 -15.37
C ILE A 116 1.81 1.97 -16.65
N PHE A 117 1.76 3.31 -16.63
CA PHE A 117 2.15 4.13 -17.76
C PHE A 117 3.59 3.88 -18.19
N ALA A 118 4.53 3.89 -17.24
CA ALA A 118 5.95 3.69 -17.51
C ALA A 118 6.23 2.28 -18.04
N ARG A 119 5.56 1.26 -17.50
CA ARG A 119 5.67 -0.12 -17.97
C ARG A 119 5.24 -0.22 -19.42
N ASP A 120 4.03 0.22 -19.73
CA ASP A 120 3.44 0.05 -21.06
C ASP A 120 4.23 0.83 -22.12
N LYS A 121 4.74 2.01 -21.76
CA LYS A 121 5.47 2.86 -22.69
C LYS A 121 6.96 2.54 -22.79
N TYR A 122 7.64 2.26 -21.68
CA TYR A 122 9.11 2.25 -21.63
C TYR A 122 9.74 0.91 -21.24
N LEU A 123 9.02 -0.05 -20.66
CA LEU A 123 9.63 -1.34 -20.29
C LEU A 123 9.91 -2.19 -21.54
N ASN A 124 11.06 -2.85 -21.54
CA ASN A 124 11.41 -3.89 -22.51
C ASN A 124 10.55 -5.15 -22.30
N GLN A 125 10.40 -5.96 -23.34
CA GLN A 125 9.61 -7.20 -23.27
C GLN A 125 10.11 -8.17 -22.19
N ASP A 126 11.43 -8.28 -22.01
CA ASP A 126 12.06 -9.09 -20.96
C ASP A 126 12.40 -8.28 -19.69
N GLY A 127 11.89 -7.05 -19.62
CA GLY A 127 12.07 -6.20 -18.45
C GLY A 127 11.16 -6.60 -17.30
N PHE A 128 11.43 -6.06 -16.11
CA PHE A 128 10.62 -6.32 -14.93
C PHE A 128 10.53 -5.09 -14.01
N ILE A 129 9.70 -5.22 -12.97
CA ILE A 129 9.30 -4.15 -12.05
C ILE A 129 9.64 -4.61 -10.64
N MET A 130 10.06 -3.69 -9.78
CA MET A 130 10.41 -3.98 -8.40
C MET A 130 9.85 -2.92 -7.43
N PRO A 131 8.99 -3.30 -6.47
CA PRO A 131 8.33 -4.60 -6.31
C PRO A 131 7.25 -4.82 -7.38
N ASP A 132 7.03 -6.06 -7.78
CA ASP A 132 6.11 -6.45 -8.85
C ASP A 132 4.74 -6.90 -8.35
N LYS A 133 4.62 -7.31 -7.08
CA LYS A 133 3.40 -7.96 -6.57
C LYS A 133 2.84 -7.28 -5.34
N GLY A 134 1.53 -7.04 -5.31
CA GLY A 134 0.79 -6.54 -4.16
C GLY A 134 -0.36 -7.47 -3.78
N GLN A 135 -0.65 -7.60 -2.49
CA GLN A 135 -1.70 -8.47 -1.97
C GLN A 135 -2.45 -7.76 -0.83
N LEU A 136 -3.78 -7.91 -0.80
CA LEU A 136 -4.63 -7.47 0.31
C LEU A 136 -5.18 -8.68 1.04
N TYR A 137 -5.16 -8.59 2.37
CA TYR A 137 -5.69 -9.59 3.28
C TYR A 137 -6.75 -8.96 4.16
N ILE A 138 -7.73 -9.78 4.56
CA ILE A 138 -8.83 -9.40 5.44
C ILE A 138 -8.86 -10.31 6.67
N GLN A 139 -9.14 -9.73 7.83
CA GLN A 139 -9.41 -10.42 9.09
C GLN A 139 -10.53 -9.70 9.85
N SER A 140 -11.24 -10.43 10.72
CA SER A 140 -12.17 -9.82 11.69
C SER A 140 -11.42 -9.40 12.95
N ILE A 141 -11.92 -8.33 13.55
CA ILE A 141 -11.39 -7.73 14.77
C ILE A 141 -12.45 -7.62 15.85
N GLU A 142 -11.99 -7.60 17.10
CA GLU A 142 -12.68 -7.06 18.26
C GLU A 142 -12.03 -5.72 18.61
N ASP A 143 -12.85 -4.68 18.73
CA ASP A 143 -12.37 -3.33 19.06
C ASP A 143 -13.47 -2.45 19.68
N SER A 144 -14.39 -3.07 20.42
CA SER A 144 -15.58 -2.41 20.97
C SER A 144 -15.16 -1.29 21.92
N GLN A 145 -14.09 -1.47 22.69
CA GLN A 145 -13.62 -0.45 23.64
C GLN A 145 -13.17 0.82 22.93
N TYR A 146 -12.27 0.73 21.94
CA TYR A 146 -11.73 1.89 21.25
C TYR A 146 -12.81 2.56 20.38
N ARG A 147 -13.60 1.75 19.66
CA ARG A 147 -14.76 2.24 18.90
C ARG A 147 -15.70 3.06 19.77
N ASN A 148 -16.05 2.55 20.95
CA ASN A 148 -16.93 3.26 21.88
C ASN A 148 -16.29 4.55 22.42
N GLN A 149 -15.00 4.57 22.69
CA GLN A 149 -14.29 5.80 23.11
C GLN A 149 -14.32 6.86 22.01
N LYS A 150 -13.99 6.50 20.76
CA LYS A 150 -14.04 7.43 19.61
C LYS A 150 -15.45 7.97 19.38
N MET A 151 -16.47 7.11 19.51
CA MET A 151 -17.85 7.55 19.36
C MET A 151 -18.27 8.47 20.51
N LYS A 152 -17.91 8.15 21.77
CA LYS A 152 -18.27 8.96 22.95
C LYS A 152 -17.73 10.38 22.90
N PHE A 153 -16.57 10.62 22.31
CA PHE A 153 -16.02 11.96 22.11
C PHE A 153 -17.04 12.91 21.46
N TRP A 154 -17.81 12.41 20.48
CA TRP A 154 -18.79 13.20 19.74
C TRP A 154 -20.10 13.46 20.52
N ASP A 155 -20.30 12.84 21.69
CA ASP A 155 -21.50 13.12 22.49
C ASP A 155 -21.52 14.55 23.03
N SER A 156 -20.34 15.09 23.39
CA SER A 156 -20.17 16.45 23.86
C SER A 156 -18.73 16.91 23.65
N VAL A 157 -18.52 17.84 22.72
CA VAL A 157 -17.20 18.42 22.43
C VAL A 157 -17.19 19.82 23.02
N TYR A 158 -16.45 20.00 24.12
CA TYR A 158 -16.44 21.24 24.92
C TYR A 158 -17.85 21.73 25.32
N GLY A 159 -18.77 20.81 25.62
CA GLY A 159 -20.15 21.14 25.99
C GLY A 159 -21.14 21.23 24.83
N ILE A 160 -20.65 21.13 23.58
CA ILE A 160 -21.48 21.19 22.37
C ILE A 160 -21.90 19.76 21.97
N ASN A 161 -23.21 19.55 21.80
CA ASN A 161 -23.74 18.28 21.29
C ASN A 161 -23.36 18.08 19.82
N MET A 162 -22.40 17.18 19.56
CA MET A 162 -21.93 16.84 18.21
C MET A 162 -22.34 15.41 17.78
N LYS A 163 -23.38 14.83 18.39
CA LYS A 163 -23.81 13.44 18.12
C LYS A 163 -24.07 13.16 16.64
N TRP A 164 -24.49 14.17 15.89
CA TRP A 164 -24.69 14.09 14.45
C TRP A 164 -23.45 13.60 13.69
N MET A 165 -22.23 13.92 14.18
CA MET A 165 -20.97 13.48 13.56
C MET A 165 -20.77 11.98 13.56
N LYS A 166 -21.39 11.24 14.50
CA LYS A 166 -21.25 9.78 14.62
C LYS A 166 -21.66 9.04 13.33
N GLN A 167 -22.63 9.56 12.59
CA GLN A 167 -23.07 8.93 11.33
C GLN A 167 -22.05 9.05 10.20
N TRP A 168 -21.19 10.07 10.26
CA TRP A 168 -20.16 10.34 9.28
C TRP A 168 -18.89 9.56 9.64
N VAL A 169 -18.41 9.71 10.87
CA VAL A 169 -17.20 9.03 11.39
C VAL A 169 -17.31 7.50 11.36
N SER A 170 -18.53 6.94 11.49
CA SER A 170 -18.74 5.49 11.36
C SER A 170 -18.57 4.93 9.94
N ARG A 171 -18.51 5.81 8.93
CA ARG A 171 -18.32 5.45 7.51
C ARG A 171 -16.92 5.78 6.99
N GLU A 172 -16.05 6.32 7.83
CA GLU A 172 -14.66 6.56 7.48
C GLU A 172 -13.81 5.34 7.86
N PRO A 173 -12.99 4.80 6.93
CA PRO A 173 -11.97 3.84 7.27
C PRO A 173 -10.98 4.45 8.27
N LEU A 174 -10.57 3.69 9.28
CA LEU A 174 -9.48 4.11 10.16
C LEU A 174 -8.17 3.48 9.71
N LEU A 175 -7.15 4.30 9.48
CA LEU A 175 -5.79 3.86 9.15
C LEU A 175 -4.96 3.73 10.43
N GLU A 176 -5.10 2.60 11.14
CA GLU A 176 -4.48 2.40 12.45
C GLU A 176 -4.04 0.94 12.65
N SER A 177 -2.87 0.74 13.26
CA SER A 177 -2.43 -0.60 13.69
C SER A 177 -3.17 -1.03 14.95
N ILE A 178 -3.49 -2.32 15.04
CA ILE A 178 -4.19 -2.90 16.20
C ILE A 178 -3.25 -3.77 17.03
N LYS A 179 -3.72 -4.23 18.19
CA LYS A 179 -3.01 -5.25 18.97
C LYS A 179 -3.32 -6.65 18.45
N ALA A 180 -2.42 -7.60 18.67
CA ALA A 180 -2.60 -8.96 18.18
C ALA A 180 -3.82 -9.64 18.82
N GLU A 181 -4.14 -9.28 20.06
CA GLU A 181 -5.28 -9.81 20.81
C GLU A 181 -6.61 -9.38 20.18
N GLN A 182 -6.65 -8.28 19.41
CA GLN A 182 -7.86 -7.81 18.75
C GLN A 182 -8.23 -8.66 17.53
N LEU A 183 -7.30 -9.42 16.96
CA LEU A 183 -7.59 -10.32 15.85
C LEU A 183 -8.33 -11.56 16.36
N ASN A 184 -9.53 -11.80 15.83
CA ASN A 184 -10.39 -12.90 16.27
C ASN A 184 -10.74 -13.90 15.16
N SER A 185 -10.18 -13.77 13.95
CA SER A 185 -10.34 -14.72 12.83
C SER A 185 -9.03 -15.20 12.20
N ASP A 186 -9.12 -16.18 11.31
CA ASP A 186 -8.08 -16.45 10.31
C ASP A 186 -7.94 -15.30 9.30
N GLU A 187 -6.82 -15.30 8.58
CA GLU A 187 -6.53 -14.37 7.48
C GLU A 187 -7.03 -14.94 6.15
N TYR A 188 -7.53 -14.05 5.29
CA TYR A 188 -8.00 -14.41 3.96
C TYR A 188 -7.41 -13.45 2.93
N LEU A 189 -6.80 -13.98 1.87
CA LEU A 189 -6.31 -13.19 0.73
C LEU A 189 -7.51 -12.73 -0.09
N ILE A 190 -7.83 -11.44 -0.04
CA ILE A 190 -9.00 -10.89 -0.72
C ILE A 190 -8.70 -10.37 -2.12
N TYR A 191 -7.46 -9.96 -2.38
CA TYR A 191 -7.07 -9.42 -3.67
C TYR A 191 -5.56 -9.52 -3.89
N GLU A 192 -5.16 -9.68 -5.14
CA GLU A 192 -3.77 -9.77 -5.58
C GLU A 192 -3.61 -9.06 -6.92
N ILE A 193 -2.53 -8.26 -7.04
CA ILE A 193 -2.16 -7.55 -8.26
C ILE A 193 -0.72 -7.88 -8.64
N ASN A 194 -0.50 -8.09 -9.94
CA ASN A 194 0.83 -8.27 -10.53
C ASN A 194 1.10 -7.12 -11.51
N LEU A 195 2.07 -6.27 -11.18
CA LEU A 195 2.42 -5.12 -12.00
C LEU A 195 3.02 -5.48 -13.35
N GLN A 196 3.45 -6.72 -13.58
CA GLN A 196 3.93 -7.12 -14.92
C GLN A 196 2.82 -7.11 -15.97
N ASN A 197 1.57 -7.32 -15.57
CA ASN A 197 0.46 -7.51 -16.51
C ASN A 197 -0.85 -6.83 -16.14
N CYS A 198 -0.95 -6.22 -14.94
CA CYS A 198 -2.18 -5.55 -14.53
C CYS A 198 -2.52 -4.38 -15.46
N LYS A 199 -3.79 -4.08 -15.59
CA LYS A 199 -4.30 -2.89 -16.27
C LYS A 199 -4.89 -1.93 -15.26
N GLN A 200 -5.18 -0.72 -15.71
CA GLN A 200 -5.86 0.28 -14.88
C GLN A 200 -7.24 -0.22 -14.38
N GLU A 201 -7.93 -1.04 -15.16
CA GLU A 201 -9.21 -1.67 -14.76
C GLU A 201 -9.05 -2.61 -13.55
N ASP A 202 -7.89 -3.25 -13.40
CA ASP A 202 -7.63 -4.18 -12.29
C ASP A 202 -7.48 -3.46 -10.94
N LEU A 203 -7.24 -2.14 -10.93
CA LEU A 203 -7.17 -1.34 -9.70
C LEU A 203 -8.51 -1.26 -8.97
N SER A 204 -9.62 -1.56 -9.69
CA SER A 204 -10.94 -1.74 -9.11
C SER A 204 -11.30 -3.23 -9.10
N PHE A 205 -11.76 -3.74 -7.96
CA PHE A 205 -12.12 -5.15 -7.83
C PHE A 205 -13.34 -5.36 -6.94
N SER A 206 -13.94 -6.54 -7.02
CA SER A 206 -15.04 -6.98 -6.16
C SER A 206 -14.94 -8.47 -5.92
N ASN A 207 -14.40 -8.87 -4.77
CA ASN A 207 -14.13 -10.26 -4.44
C ASN A 207 -14.91 -10.70 -3.20
N GLN A 208 -15.26 -11.99 -3.16
CA GLN A 208 -15.91 -12.60 -2.01
C GLN A 208 -14.85 -13.04 -0.99
N TYR A 209 -15.19 -12.98 0.29
CA TYR A 209 -14.39 -13.51 1.40
C TYR A 209 -15.22 -14.43 2.29
N GLN A 210 -14.51 -15.34 2.95
CA GLN A 210 -15.04 -16.12 4.07
C GLN A 210 -13.91 -16.31 5.08
N ILE A 211 -14.10 -15.78 6.28
CA ILE A 211 -13.16 -15.93 7.40
C ILE A 211 -13.82 -16.72 8.52
N LYS A 212 -13.02 -17.52 9.20
CA LYS A 212 -13.42 -18.36 10.33
C LYS A 212 -12.95 -17.74 11.64
N THR A 213 -13.88 -17.51 12.54
CA THR A 213 -13.59 -16.96 13.88
C THR A 213 -12.89 -18.01 14.75
N LYS A 214 -11.93 -17.56 15.56
CA LYS A 214 -11.02 -18.41 16.34
C LYS A 214 -11.46 -18.63 17.78
N ARG A 215 -12.35 -17.77 18.28
CA ARG A 215 -12.82 -17.78 19.68
C ARG A 215 -14.21 -17.15 19.78
N GLN A 216 -14.83 -17.33 20.95
CA GLN A 216 -16.04 -16.59 21.30
C GLN A 216 -15.67 -15.13 21.54
N ASP A 217 -16.32 -14.22 20.81
CA ASP A 217 -15.97 -12.80 20.80
C ASP A 217 -17.08 -11.93 20.20
N TYR A 218 -16.84 -10.63 20.08
CA TYR A 218 -17.57 -9.75 19.17
C TYR A 218 -16.73 -9.40 17.94
N ALA A 219 -17.28 -9.61 16.76
CA ALA A 219 -16.75 -9.06 15.52
C ALA A 219 -17.28 -7.64 15.34
N THR A 220 -16.41 -6.65 15.52
CA THR A 220 -16.77 -5.22 15.47
C THR A 220 -16.50 -4.59 14.11
N GLY A 221 -15.71 -5.26 13.28
CA GLY A 221 -15.32 -4.82 11.95
C GLY A 221 -14.41 -5.83 11.27
N ILE A 222 -13.90 -5.40 10.12
CA ILE A 222 -12.80 -6.06 9.42
C ILE A 222 -11.60 -5.13 9.36
N ILE A 223 -10.42 -5.72 9.33
CA ILE A 223 -9.17 -5.03 9.04
C ILE A 223 -8.63 -5.50 7.71
N VAL A 224 -8.30 -4.55 6.84
CA VAL A 224 -7.70 -4.78 5.53
C VAL A 224 -6.24 -4.35 5.60
N TRP A 225 -5.33 -5.28 5.37
CA TRP A 225 -3.89 -5.07 5.47
C TRP A 225 -3.19 -5.66 4.24
N MET A 226 -1.91 -5.36 4.04
CA MET A 226 -1.26 -5.66 2.76
C MET A 226 0.08 -6.36 2.88
N LYS A 227 0.45 -7.07 1.82
CA LYS A 227 1.81 -7.55 1.55
C LYS A 227 2.24 -7.06 0.18
N TYR A 228 3.52 -6.79 0.00
CA TYR A 228 4.11 -6.61 -1.33
C TYR A 228 5.39 -7.42 -1.45
N SER A 229 5.75 -7.78 -2.68
CA SER A 229 6.86 -8.70 -2.92
C SER A 229 7.73 -8.27 -4.10
N PHE A 230 9.01 -8.56 -3.97
CA PHE A 230 9.99 -8.53 -5.04
C PHE A 230 10.22 -9.98 -5.47
N THR A 231 9.51 -10.45 -6.50
CA THR A 231 9.54 -11.86 -6.91
C THR A 231 10.68 -12.17 -7.90
N PHE A 232 11.19 -11.13 -8.59
CA PHE A 232 12.31 -11.23 -9.52
C PHE A 232 13.69 -11.31 -8.86
N THR A 233 13.79 -11.12 -7.53
CA THR A 233 15.04 -11.33 -6.81
C THR A 233 15.39 -12.82 -6.74
N HIS A 234 16.68 -13.15 -6.63
CA HIS A 234 17.13 -14.54 -6.56
C HIS A 234 16.45 -15.35 -5.44
N LEU A 235 16.29 -14.71 -4.28
CA LEU A 235 15.38 -15.15 -3.23
C LEU A 235 14.27 -14.11 -3.11
N PRO A 236 12.98 -14.46 -3.34
CA PRO A 236 11.89 -13.50 -3.23
C PRO A 236 11.86 -12.79 -1.88
N ILE A 237 11.74 -11.47 -1.91
CA ILE A 237 11.61 -10.65 -0.70
C ILE A 237 10.15 -10.31 -0.51
N HIS A 238 9.58 -10.71 0.63
CA HIS A 238 8.21 -10.39 1.00
C HIS A 238 8.21 -9.36 2.13
N VAL A 239 7.43 -8.29 1.95
CA VAL A 239 7.22 -7.27 2.98
C VAL A 239 5.79 -7.34 3.47
N ILE A 240 5.64 -7.49 4.78
CA ILE A 240 4.35 -7.66 5.44
C ILE A 240 4.00 -6.35 6.15
N MET A 241 3.01 -5.63 5.63
CA MET A 241 2.40 -4.47 6.29
C MET A 241 1.18 -4.97 7.05
N GLY A 242 1.47 -5.74 8.10
CA GLY A 242 0.48 -6.53 8.83
C GLY A 242 -0.39 -5.70 9.77
N PRO A 243 -1.44 -6.32 10.33
CA PRO A 243 -2.43 -5.64 11.16
C PRO A 243 -1.85 -5.07 12.46
N THR A 244 -0.80 -5.70 13.02
CA THR A 244 -0.29 -5.40 14.36
C THR A 244 0.97 -4.56 14.41
N LYS A 245 1.80 -4.72 13.39
CA LYS A 245 3.07 -4.00 13.23
C LYS A 245 3.14 -3.55 11.79
N SER A 246 2.52 -2.42 11.51
CA SER A 246 2.78 -1.67 10.30
C SER A 246 3.41 -0.33 10.66
N PRO A 247 4.67 -0.09 10.27
CA PRO A 247 5.41 1.10 10.68
C PRO A 247 4.96 2.33 9.88
N PHE A 248 4.81 2.19 8.56
CA PHE A 248 4.44 3.27 7.64
C PHE A 248 2.96 3.21 7.21
N TRP A 249 2.60 2.34 6.26
CA TRP A 249 1.22 2.23 5.75
C TRP A 249 0.35 1.45 6.72
N LYS A 250 -0.54 2.13 7.42
CA LYS A 250 -1.40 1.47 8.40
C LYS A 250 -2.48 0.64 7.70
N PRO A 251 -2.88 -0.49 8.29
CA PRO A 251 -4.02 -1.24 7.79
C PRO A 251 -5.30 -0.40 7.96
N ALA A 252 -6.31 -0.70 7.15
CA ALA A 252 -7.59 -0.02 7.18
C ALA A 252 -8.62 -0.82 7.96
N ILE A 253 -9.17 -0.22 9.01
CA ILE A 253 -10.26 -0.77 9.79
C ILE A 253 -11.58 -0.27 9.21
N LEU A 254 -12.45 -1.22 8.86
CA LEU A 254 -13.80 -0.97 8.37
C LEU A 254 -14.78 -1.51 9.41
N TYR A 255 -15.33 -0.60 10.22
CA TYR A 255 -16.27 -0.98 11.27
C TYR A 255 -17.60 -1.47 10.70
N PHE A 256 -18.14 -2.48 11.35
CA PHE A 256 -19.48 -2.98 11.12
C PHE A 256 -20.54 -2.01 11.62
N ARG A 257 -21.74 -2.04 11.04
CA ARG A 257 -22.86 -1.22 11.52
C ARG A 257 -23.20 -1.55 12.97
N GLU A 258 -23.14 -2.84 13.31
CA GLU A 258 -23.43 -3.40 14.62
C GLU A 258 -22.33 -4.39 15.01
N GLU A 259 -22.14 -4.60 16.30
CA GLU A 259 -21.22 -5.63 16.82
C GLU A 259 -21.87 -7.00 16.65
N ILE A 260 -21.18 -7.92 15.98
CA ILE A 260 -21.70 -9.25 15.65
C ILE A 260 -21.16 -10.25 16.69
N PRO A 261 -22.00 -10.88 17.52
CA PRO A 261 -21.54 -11.93 18.42
C PRO A 261 -21.11 -13.15 17.60
N VAL A 262 -19.93 -13.68 17.90
CA VAL A 262 -19.35 -14.83 17.19
C VAL A 262 -18.85 -15.89 18.16
N ASN A 263 -18.94 -17.15 17.77
CA ASN A 263 -18.35 -18.30 18.46
C ASN A 263 -17.15 -18.83 17.70
N LYS A 264 -16.33 -19.66 18.36
CA LYS A 264 -15.24 -20.36 17.68
C LYS A 264 -15.77 -21.22 16.54
N GLY A 265 -15.28 -20.95 15.33
CA GLY A 265 -15.58 -21.72 14.14
C GLY A 265 -16.74 -21.20 13.31
N ASP A 266 -17.39 -20.12 13.73
CA ASP A 266 -18.38 -19.43 12.91
C ASP A 266 -17.73 -18.88 11.63
N LYS A 267 -18.55 -18.80 10.58
CA LYS A 267 -18.14 -18.30 9.28
C LYS A 267 -18.75 -16.93 9.06
N LEU A 268 -17.89 -15.94 8.97
CA LEU A 268 -18.24 -14.58 8.57
C LEU A 268 -17.86 -14.41 7.11
N GLN A 269 -18.84 -14.17 6.25
CA GLN A 269 -18.66 -14.12 4.81
C GLN A 269 -19.24 -12.85 4.21
N GLY A 270 -18.84 -12.53 2.99
CA GLY A 270 -19.15 -11.23 2.42
C GLY A 270 -18.40 -10.96 1.14
N SER A 271 -18.48 -9.71 0.70
CA SER A 271 -17.69 -9.19 -0.41
C SER A 271 -17.03 -7.88 -0.02
N LEU A 272 -15.80 -7.70 -0.49
CA LEU A 272 -15.11 -6.43 -0.46
C LEU A 272 -14.94 -5.99 -1.91
N ALA A 273 -15.48 -4.81 -2.21
CA ALA A 273 -15.23 -4.13 -3.46
C ALA A 273 -14.51 -2.82 -3.20
N ILE A 274 -13.46 -2.58 -3.96
CA ILE A 274 -12.73 -1.31 -3.99
C ILE A 274 -12.88 -0.76 -5.39
N LYS A 275 -13.35 0.49 -5.48
CA LYS A 275 -13.35 1.27 -6.71
C LYS A 275 -12.25 2.31 -6.59
N PHE A 276 -11.29 2.21 -7.49
CA PHE A 276 -10.21 3.17 -7.63
C PHE A 276 -10.68 4.34 -8.50
N GLU A 277 -10.83 5.52 -7.91
CA GLU A 277 -11.15 6.76 -8.63
C GLU A 277 -9.88 7.54 -8.95
N SER A 278 -8.99 7.64 -7.96
CA SER A 278 -7.66 8.23 -8.09
C SER A 278 -6.75 7.72 -6.97
N GLU A 279 -5.47 8.11 -7.01
CA GLU A 279 -4.51 7.81 -5.94
C GLU A 279 -4.90 8.51 -4.61
N GLU A 280 -5.79 9.49 -4.65
CA GLU A 280 -6.30 10.20 -3.46
C GLU A 280 -7.77 9.85 -3.16
N LEU A 281 -8.34 8.86 -3.85
CA LEU A 281 -9.74 8.50 -3.62
C LEU A 281 -10.02 7.03 -3.94
N LEU A 282 -10.35 6.28 -2.88
CA LEU A 282 -10.93 4.94 -2.97
C LEU A 282 -12.35 4.92 -2.42
N GLU A 283 -13.29 4.37 -3.18
CA GLU A 283 -14.61 4.00 -2.67
C GLU A 283 -14.60 2.52 -2.28
N ILE A 284 -15.05 2.22 -1.07
CA ILE A 284 -15.02 0.87 -0.53
C ILE A 284 -16.45 0.43 -0.21
N LYS A 285 -16.85 -0.72 -0.75
CA LYS A 285 -18.13 -1.37 -0.46
C LYS A 285 -17.86 -2.71 0.23
N LEU A 286 -18.47 -2.89 1.39
CA LEU A 286 -18.35 -4.10 2.19
C LEU A 286 -19.73 -4.72 2.38
N SER A 287 -19.92 -5.96 1.94
CA SER A 287 -21.08 -6.76 2.37
C SER A 287 -20.69 -7.72 3.47
N VAL A 288 -21.58 -7.91 4.43
CA VAL A 288 -21.40 -8.80 5.58
C VAL A 288 -22.62 -9.71 5.67
N HIS A 289 -22.37 -11.01 5.76
CA HIS A 289 -23.37 -12.07 5.88
C HIS A 289 -22.95 -13.04 7.00
N MET A 290 -23.76 -13.10 8.06
CA MET A 290 -23.62 -14.08 9.13
C MET A 290 -24.93 -14.19 9.90
N GLN A 291 -25.59 -15.36 9.88
CA GLN A 291 -26.87 -15.57 10.58
C GLN A 291 -27.90 -14.47 10.23
N GLN A 292 -28.45 -13.76 11.22
CA GLN A 292 -29.36 -12.62 10.98
C GLN A 292 -28.68 -11.35 10.44
N TYR A 293 -27.36 -11.24 10.51
CA TYR A 293 -26.63 -10.04 10.11
C TYR A 293 -26.35 -10.08 8.60
N ASN A 294 -27.12 -9.30 7.85
CA ASN A 294 -27.00 -9.19 6.40
C ASN A 294 -27.14 -7.73 5.96
N TYR A 295 -26.01 -7.08 5.67
CA TYR A 295 -26.03 -5.68 5.27
C TYR A 295 -24.83 -5.31 4.40
N VAL A 296 -24.90 -4.11 3.82
CA VAL A 296 -23.84 -3.51 3.02
C VAL A 296 -23.45 -2.17 3.62
N SER A 297 -22.17 -1.93 3.82
CA SER A 297 -21.60 -0.64 4.22
C SER A 297 -20.81 -0.03 3.08
N TYR A 298 -20.79 1.30 3.05
CA TYR A 298 -20.04 2.09 2.09
C TYR A 298 -19.09 3.00 2.87
N PHE A 299 -17.84 3.02 2.44
CA PHE A 299 -16.79 3.84 3.01
C PHE A 299 -16.09 4.61 1.91
N LYS A 300 -15.47 5.72 2.27
CA LYS A 300 -14.68 6.55 1.39
C LYS A 300 -13.35 6.82 2.07
N LEU A 301 -12.24 6.56 1.36
CA LEU A 301 -10.90 6.92 1.80
C LEU A 301 -10.42 8.05 0.89
N ASN A 302 -10.24 9.24 1.47
CA ASN A 302 -10.00 10.50 0.78
C ASN A 302 -9.32 11.54 1.68
#